data_AF-A0A6I3SZV4-F1
#
_entry.id   AF-A0A6I3SZV4-F1
#
_cell.length_a   1.000
_cell.length_b   1.000
_cell.length_c   1.000
_cell.angle_alpha   90.00
_cell.angle_beta   90.00
_cell.angle_gamma   90.00
#
_symmetry.space_group_name_H-M   'P 1'
#
loop_
_entity.id
_entity.type
_entity.pdbx_description
1 polymer ?
#
loop_
_entity_poly.entity_id
_entity_poly.type
_entity_poly.pdbx_seq_one_letter_code
_entity_poly.pdbx_strand_id
1 'polypeptide(L)'
;MTLHHQATDTLPVLDPERGLARLLGDRHVYGNVLRRFAGYASSIRDAVAQLASGDRDAAHRTIHTLRGAAGLVSAPQLAALAGQAEDALAAGQGIDELVGPLEAALQALLVEIARELERHPPPATAAQVPEQSDGAVLLQELARLLDEGNGAAVDLATRYGMVLAETLGAEPWQAVAAAIDEYDFDRALGLLRPAL
;
A
#
# COMPACT_ATOMS: atom_id res chain seq x y z
N MET A 1 -14.31 -25.65 -18.40
CA MET A 1 -15.07 -25.35 -17.17
C MET A 1 -14.87 -23.86 -16.89
N THR A 2 -15.41 -22.98 -17.74
CA THR A 2 -14.81 -21.66 -18.04
C THR A 2 -15.76 -20.48 -17.76
N LEU A 3 -16.63 -20.59 -16.76
CA LEU A 3 -17.73 -19.63 -16.55
C LEU A 3 -17.42 -18.55 -15.49
N HIS A 4 -16.47 -18.76 -14.56
CA HIS A 4 -16.18 -17.77 -13.51
C HIS A 4 -15.26 -16.62 -13.95
N HIS A 5 -14.35 -16.85 -14.91
CA HIS A 5 -13.39 -15.82 -15.35
C HIS A 5 -14.11 -14.63 -16.02
N GLN A 6 -15.13 -14.87 -16.85
CA GLN A 6 -15.82 -13.83 -17.63
C GLN A 6 -16.64 -12.83 -16.79
N ALA A 7 -17.13 -13.22 -15.60
CA ALA A 7 -17.90 -12.31 -14.76
C ALA A 7 -16.99 -11.25 -14.11
N THR A 8 -15.77 -11.65 -13.73
CA THR A 8 -14.80 -10.79 -13.05
C THR A 8 -14.24 -9.69 -13.95
N ASP A 9 -14.10 -9.94 -15.25
CA ASP A 9 -13.60 -8.96 -16.24
C ASP A 9 -14.53 -7.76 -16.44
N THR A 10 -15.80 -7.86 -16.03
CA THR A 10 -16.76 -6.74 -16.11
C THR A 10 -16.75 -5.85 -14.87
N LEU A 11 -16.07 -6.27 -13.81
CA LEU A 11 -15.97 -5.48 -12.58
C LEU A 11 -15.03 -4.30 -12.77
N PRO A 12 -15.33 -3.14 -12.16
CA PRO A 12 -14.39 -2.02 -12.14
C PRO A 12 -13.05 -2.42 -11.52
N VAL A 13 -11.97 -1.92 -12.11
CA VAL A 13 -10.62 -2.02 -11.53
C VAL A 13 -10.58 -1.27 -10.19
N LEU A 14 -11.08 -0.04 -10.18
CA LEU A 14 -11.19 0.85 -9.02
C LEU A 14 -12.55 1.57 -9.07
N ASP A 15 -13.21 1.70 -7.93
CA ASP A 15 -14.45 2.49 -7.76
C ASP A 15 -14.22 3.61 -6.73
N PRO A 16 -13.70 4.77 -7.17
CA PRO A 16 -13.37 5.88 -6.29
C PRO A 16 -14.58 6.45 -5.54
N GLU A 17 -15.74 6.49 -6.19
CA GLU A 17 -16.96 7.04 -5.58
C GLU A 17 -17.42 6.17 -4.41
N ARG A 18 -17.40 4.84 -4.60
CA ARG A 18 -17.72 3.90 -3.54
C ARG A 18 -16.69 3.93 -2.42
N GLY A 19 -15.40 3.99 -2.73
CA GLY A 19 -14.33 4.11 -1.74
C GLY A 19 -14.49 5.36 -0.88
N LEU A 20 -14.76 6.49 -1.53
CA LEU A 20 -14.96 7.78 -0.87
C LEU A 20 -16.23 7.82 -0.01
N ALA A 21 -17.33 7.23 -0.47
CA ALA A 21 -18.58 7.15 0.30
C ALA A 21 -18.41 6.39 1.62
N ARG A 22 -17.57 5.34 1.66
CA ARG A 22 -17.26 4.60 2.89
C ARG A 22 -16.48 5.43 3.91
N LEU A 23 -15.77 6.45 3.43
CA LEU A 23 -14.97 7.36 4.23
C LEU A 23 -15.68 8.71 4.42
N LEU A 24 -17.02 8.72 4.38
CA LEU A 24 -17.86 9.90 4.60
C LEU A 24 -17.54 11.10 3.69
N GLY A 25 -17.01 10.84 2.49
CA GLY A 25 -16.60 11.91 1.58
C GLY A 25 -15.17 12.42 1.79
N ASP A 26 -14.42 11.88 2.75
CA ASP A 26 -13.08 12.35 3.07
C ASP A 26 -12.05 11.88 2.03
N ARG A 27 -11.77 12.77 1.07
CA ARG A 27 -10.82 12.53 -0.02
C ARG A 27 -9.39 12.42 0.46
N HIS A 28 -9.03 13.08 1.56
CA HIS A 28 -7.70 12.99 2.12
C HIS A 28 -7.45 11.59 2.67
N VAL A 29 -8.37 11.10 3.52
CA VAL A 29 -8.32 9.74 4.06
C VAL A 29 -8.36 8.69 2.94
N TYR A 30 -9.18 8.91 1.90
CA TYR A 30 -9.21 8.01 0.76
C TYR A 30 -7.87 7.97 0.02
N GLY A 31 -7.26 9.13 -0.25
CA GLY A 31 -5.92 9.21 -0.84
C GLY A 31 -4.85 8.47 -0.02
N ASN A 32 -4.91 8.54 1.32
CA ASN A 32 -4.01 7.82 2.21
C ASN A 32 -4.17 6.30 2.05
N VAL A 33 -5.42 5.83 2.04
CA VAL A 33 -5.78 4.41 1.83
C VAL A 33 -5.28 3.91 0.47
N LEU A 34 -5.43 4.72 -0.59
CA LEU A 34 -4.93 4.41 -1.92
C LEU A 34 -3.40 4.31 -1.96
N ARG A 35 -2.68 5.23 -1.30
CA ARG A 35 -1.20 5.20 -1.26
C ARG A 35 -0.68 3.99 -0.50
N ARG A 36 -1.28 3.64 0.64
CA ARG A 36 -0.91 2.45 1.41
C ARG A 36 -1.07 1.15 0.62
N PHE A 37 -1.98 1.11 -0.36
CA PHE A 37 -2.17 -0.06 -1.19
C PHE A 37 -0.94 -0.46 -2.02
N ALA A 38 -0.02 0.49 -2.30
CA ALA A 38 1.21 0.20 -3.05
C ALA A 38 2.09 -0.87 -2.38
N GLY A 39 2.03 -1.00 -1.05
CA GLY A 39 2.75 -2.03 -0.29
C GLY A 39 2.34 -3.47 -0.63
N TYR A 40 1.22 -3.68 -1.33
CA TYR A 40 0.76 -5.01 -1.74
C TYR A 40 1.21 -5.42 -3.16
N ALA A 41 2.09 -4.64 -3.81
CA ALA A 41 2.51 -4.89 -5.20
C ALA A 41 3.17 -6.26 -5.41
N SER A 42 3.82 -6.83 -4.38
CA SER A 42 4.47 -8.14 -4.45
C SER A 42 3.58 -9.30 -4.00
N SER A 43 2.39 -9.05 -3.46
CA SER A 43 1.62 -10.07 -2.71
C SER A 43 1.31 -11.35 -3.49
N ILE A 44 1.07 -11.26 -4.81
CA ILE A 44 0.84 -12.46 -5.63
C ILE A 44 2.10 -13.30 -5.78
N ARG A 45 3.24 -12.65 -6.04
CA ARG A 45 4.54 -13.32 -6.13
C ARG A 45 4.91 -13.97 -4.80
N ASP A 46 4.67 -13.28 -3.69
CA ASP A 46 4.96 -13.80 -2.35
C ASP A 46 4.11 -15.02 -2.03
N ALA A 47 2.80 -14.99 -2.36
CA ALA A 47 1.91 -16.13 -2.21
C ALA A 47 2.35 -17.34 -3.05
N VAL A 48 2.78 -17.13 -4.30
CA VAL A 48 3.30 -18.20 -5.16
C VAL A 48 4.58 -18.81 -4.58
N ALA A 49 5.50 -17.98 -4.08
CA ALA A 49 6.73 -18.46 -3.44
C ALA A 49 6.46 -19.26 -2.16
N GLN A 50 5.50 -18.83 -1.34
CA GLN A 50 5.05 -19.53 -0.15
C GLN A 50 4.41 -20.89 -0.48
N LEU A 51 3.63 -20.99 -1.55
CA LEU A 51 3.09 -22.27 -2.02
C LEU A 51 4.19 -23.21 -2.51
N ALA A 52 5.17 -22.69 -3.25
CA ALA A 52 6.30 -23.47 -3.75
C ALA A 52 7.19 -24.03 -2.63
N SER A 53 7.29 -23.33 -1.49
CA SER A 53 8.00 -23.81 -0.29
C SER A 53 7.16 -24.71 0.61
N GLY A 54 5.87 -24.91 0.29
CA GLY A 54 4.93 -25.73 1.06
C GLY A 54 4.23 -24.99 2.22
N ASP A 55 4.50 -23.70 2.42
CA ASP A 55 3.86 -22.87 3.45
C ASP A 55 2.49 -22.35 2.99
N ARG A 56 1.52 -23.27 2.92
CA ARG A 56 0.15 -22.97 2.49
C ARG A 56 -0.56 -21.97 3.40
N ASP A 57 -0.28 -22.00 4.70
CA ASP A 57 -0.91 -21.10 5.67
C ASP A 57 -0.43 -19.66 5.46
N ALA A 58 0.87 -19.46 5.17
CA ALA A 58 1.37 -18.13 4.81
C ALA A 58 0.74 -17.64 3.50
N ALA A 59 0.66 -18.48 2.47
CA ALA A 59 0.01 -18.13 1.21
C ALA A 59 -1.44 -17.71 1.40
N HIS A 60 -2.19 -18.45 2.21
CA HIS A 60 -3.58 -18.11 2.54
C HIS A 60 -3.68 -16.76 3.25
N ARG A 61 -2.81 -16.47 4.23
CA ARG A 61 -2.79 -15.16 4.91
C ARG A 61 -2.45 -14.02 3.96
N THR A 62 -1.50 -14.22 3.05
CA THR A 62 -1.12 -13.21 2.04
C THR A 62 -2.30 -12.88 1.13
N ILE A 63 -2.98 -13.88 0.57
CA ILE A 63 -4.15 -13.70 -0.30
C ILE A 63 -5.34 -13.10 0.47
N HIS A 64 -5.60 -13.54 1.70
CA HIS A 64 -6.62 -12.95 2.58
C HIS A 64 -6.39 -11.46 2.80
N THR A 65 -5.15 -11.09 3.13
CA THR A 65 -4.75 -9.69 3.35
C THR A 65 -4.93 -8.86 2.08
N LEU A 66 -4.49 -9.37 0.93
CA LEU A 66 -4.68 -8.71 -0.35
C LEU A 66 -6.17 -8.49 -0.69
N ARG A 67 -7.01 -9.51 -0.45
CA ARG A 67 -8.47 -9.40 -0.64
C ARG A 67 -9.06 -8.29 0.22
N GLY A 68 -8.67 -8.23 1.50
CA GLY A 68 -9.10 -7.19 2.43
C GLY A 68 -8.67 -5.79 1.98
N ALA A 69 -7.41 -5.65 1.59
CA ALA A 69 -6.85 -4.40 1.06
C ALA A 69 -7.59 -3.94 -0.21
N ALA A 70 -7.85 -4.86 -1.15
CA ALA A 70 -8.61 -4.57 -2.37
C ALA A 70 -10.05 -4.13 -2.06
N GLY A 71 -10.69 -4.74 -1.05
CA GLY A 71 -12.00 -4.33 -0.56
C GLY A 71 -12.01 -2.92 0.06
N LEU A 72 -10.94 -2.54 0.75
CA LEU A 72 -10.80 -1.24 1.40
C LEU A 72 -10.68 -0.10 0.37
N VAL A 73 -9.86 -0.29 -0.67
CA VAL A 73 -9.72 0.67 -1.79
C VAL A 73 -10.88 0.63 -2.77
N SER A 74 -11.91 -0.21 -2.54
CA SER A 74 -13.01 -0.43 -3.48
C SER A 74 -12.54 -0.85 -4.88
N ALA A 75 -11.68 -1.87 -4.94
CA ALA A 75 -11.23 -2.54 -6.15
C ALA A 75 -11.92 -3.91 -6.32
N PRO A 76 -13.17 -3.95 -6.82
CA PRO A 76 -13.99 -5.15 -6.80
C PRO A 76 -13.45 -6.28 -7.68
N GLN A 77 -12.80 -5.97 -8.81
CA GLN A 77 -12.19 -6.99 -9.67
C GLN A 77 -11.11 -7.78 -8.93
N LEU A 78 -10.14 -7.09 -8.32
CA LEU A 78 -9.06 -7.74 -7.57
C LEU A 78 -9.60 -8.47 -6.34
N ALA A 79 -10.55 -7.87 -5.60
CA ALA A 79 -11.15 -8.51 -4.44
C ALA A 79 -11.89 -9.82 -4.78
N ALA A 80 -12.55 -9.88 -5.95
CA ALA A 80 -13.22 -11.07 -6.41
C ALA A 80 -12.23 -12.18 -6.82
N LEU A 81 -11.17 -11.85 -7.56
CA LEU A 81 -10.12 -12.81 -7.92
C LEU A 81 -9.38 -13.33 -6.68
N ALA A 82 -9.04 -12.44 -5.74
CA ALA A 82 -8.40 -12.83 -4.49
C ALA A 82 -9.31 -13.72 -3.63
N GLY A 83 -10.63 -13.49 -3.65
CA GLY A 83 -11.61 -14.38 -3.02
C GLY A 83 -11.63 -15.79 -3.65
N GLN A 84 -11.58 -15.88 -4.98
CA GLN A 84 -11.50 -17.19 -5.66
C GLN A 84 -10.22 -17.95 -5.29
N ALA A 85 -9.10 -17.24 -5.18
CA ALA A 85 -7.82 -17.83 -4.78
C ALA A 85 -7.84 -18.26 -3.30
N GLU A 86 -8.43 -17.45 -2.42
CA GLU A 86 -8.62 -17.78 -1.01
C GLU A 86 -9.45 -19.07 -0.84
N ASP A 87 -10.59 -19.16 -1.53
CA ASP A 87 -11.47 -20.34 -1.51
C ASP A 87 -10.76 -21.60 -2.02
N ALA A 88 -9.99 -21.48 -3.11
CA ALA A 88 -9.19 -22.58 -3.66
C ALA A 88 -8.12 -23.04 -2.66
N LEU A 89 -7.43 -22.11 -2.01
CA LEU A 89 -6.42 -22.44 -0.99
C LEU A 89 -7.03 -23.14 0.22
N ALA A 90 -8.19 -22.66 0.70
CA ALA A 90 -8.95 -23.27 1.79
C ALA A 90 -9.45 -24.68 1.46
N ALA A 91 -9.79 -24.95 0.19
CA ALA A 91 -10.15 -26.26 -0.32
C ALA A 91 -8.95 -27.20 -0.55
N GLY A 92 -7.72 -26.76 -0.25
CA GLY A 92 -6.50 -27.55 -0.48
C GLY A 92 -6.04 -27.59 -1.93
N GLN A 93 -6.58 -26.73 -2.80
CA GLN A 93 -6.28 -26.66 -4.22
C GLN A 93 -5.11 -25.71 -4.51
N GLY A 94 -4.53 -25.80 -5.70
CA GLY A 94 -3.58 -24.82 -6.23
C GLY A 94 -4.29 -23.59 -6.80
N ILE A 95 -3.54 -22.52 -7.05
CA ILE A 95 -4.05 -21.27 -7.63
C ILE A 95 -3.40 -20.94 -8.98
N ASP A 96 -2.70 -21.90 -9.60
CA ASP A 96 -1.88 -21.68 -10.80
C ASP A 96 -2.65 -20.99 -11.94
N GLU A 97 -3.92 -21.35 -12.14
CA GLU A 97 -4.80 -20.76 -13.14
C GLU A 97 -5.24 -19.32 -12.80
N LEU A 98 -5.17 -18.93 -11.53
CA LEU A 98 -5.54 -17.60 -11.03
C LEU A 98 -4.36 -16.64 -10.94
N VAL A 99 -3.10 -17.12 -10.95
CA VAL A 99 -1.91 -16.29 -10.82
C VAL A 99 -1.87 -15.20 -11.90
N GLY A 100 -1.98 -15.56 -13.17
CA GLY A 100 -1.97 -14.60 -14.27
C GLY A 100 -3.07 -13.53 -14.18
N PRO A 101 -4.35 -13.92 -14.00
CA PRO A 101 -5.44 -12.97 -13.75
C PRO A 101 -5.22 -12.05 -12.54
N LEU A 102 -4.70 -12.58 -11.43
CA LEU A 102 -4.42 -11.82 -10.22
C LEU A 102 -3.31 -10.78 -10.45
N GLU A 103 -2.21 -11.16 -11.09
CA GLU A 103 -1.11 -10.25 -11.41
C GLU A 103 -1.59 -9.13 -12.34
N ALA A 104 -2.37 -9.47 -13.37
CA ALA A 104 -2.93 -8.49 -14.30
C ALA A 104 -3.87 -7.50 -13.60
N ALA A 105 -4.77 -7.99 -12.74
CA ALA A 105 -5.71 -7.14 -12.00
C ALA A 105 -4.99 -6.25 -10.96
N LEU A 106 -3.99 -6.78 -10.26
CA LEU A 106 -3.17 -6.01 -9.33
C LEU A 106 -2.40 -4.90 -10.05
N GLN A 107 -1.78 -5.21 -11.18
CA GLN A 107 -1.05 -4.21 -11.98
C GLN A 107 -1.98 -3.13 -12.54
N ALA A 108 -3.15 -3.51 -13.04
CA ALA A 108 -4.16 -2.56 -13.52
C ALA A 108 -4.64 -1.63 -12.38
N LEU A 109 -4.87 -2.19 -11.19
CA LEU A 109 -5.25 -1.41 -10.01
C LEU A 109 -4.17 -0.42 -9.60
N LEU A 110 -2.91 -0.82 -9.53
CA LEU A 110 -1.81 0.09 -9.19
C LEU A 110 -1.72 1.28 -10.17
N VAL A 111 -1.98 1.05 -11.47
CA VAL A 111 -2.04 2.11 -12.48
C VAL A 111 -3.23 3.05 -12.26
N GLU A 112 -4.42 2.52 -11.98
CA GLU A 112 -5.60 3.37 -11.71
C GLU A 112 -5.48 4.15 -10.41
N ILE A 113 -4.85 3.56 -9.38
CA ILE A 113 -4.52 4.24 -8.13
C ILE A 113 -3.60 5.43 -8.39
N ALA A 114 -2.51 5.22 -9.16
CA ALA A 114 -1.60 6.30 -9.52
C ALA A 114 -2.35 7.46 -10.23
N ARG A 115 -3.21 7.13 -11.20
CA ARG A 115 -4.05 8.11 -11.92
C ARG A 115 -5.03 8.84 -11.01
N GLU A 116 -5.64 8.15 -10.05
CA GLU A 116 -6.57 8.76 -9.08
C GLU A 116 -5.84 9.76 -8.18
N LEU A 117 -4.66 9.39 -7.69
CA LEU A 117 -3.80 10.25 -6.88
C LEU A 117 -3.27 11.45 -7.65
N GLU A 118 -2.96 11.31 -8.95
CA GLU A 118 -2.59 12.43 -9.82
C GLU A 118 -3.76 13.39 -10.09
N ARG A 119 -4.98 12.87 -10.27
CA ARG A 119 -6.19 13.69 -10.47
C ARG A 119 -6.58 14.47 -9.21
N HIS A 120 -6.23 13.91 -8.04
CA HIS A 120 -6.51 14.49 -6.74
C HIS A 120 -5.23 14.54 -5.92
N PRO A 121 -4.27 15.40 -6.31
CA PRO A 121 -3.04 15.53 -5.56
C PRO A 121 -3.40 15.90 -4.11
N PRO A 122 -2.62 15.43 -3.13
CA PRO A 122 -2.82 15.86 -1.75
C PRO A 122 -2.86 17.40 -1.74
N PRO A 123 -3.71 18.01 -0.89
CA PRO A 123 -3.64 19.46 -0.69
C PRO A 123 -2.19 19.79 -0.42
N ALA A 124 -1.67 20.83 -1.07
CA ALA A 124 -0.29 21.30 -0.91
C ALA A 124 -0.07 21.84 0.51
N THR A 125 -0.14 20.94 1.49
CA THR A 125 0.49 21.06 2.78
C THR A 125 1.90 20.52 2.59
N ALA A 126 2.62 21.08 1.62
CA ALA A 126 3.99 21.39 1.93
C ALA A 126 3.87 22.39 3.08
N ALA A 127 3.86 21.89 4.31
CA ALA A 127 4.43 22.67 5.38
C ALA A 127 5.78 23.09 4.78
N GLN A 128 5.91 24.38 4.46
CA GLN A 128 7.18 24.96 4.12
C GLN A 128 7.96 24.92 5.43
N VAL A 129 8.42 23.72 5.80
CA VAL A 129 9.27 23.50 6.95
C VAL A 129 10.49 24.38 6.64
N PRO A 130 10.69 25.48 7.38
CA PRO A 130 11.79 26.38 7.06
C PRO A 130 13.09 25.58 6.99
N GLU A 131 14.05 25.98 6.15
CA GLU A 131 15.36 25.31 6.02
C GLU A 131 16.11 25.17 7.36
N GLN A 132 15.70 25.93 8.38
CA GLN A 132 16.27 25.97 9.72
C GLN A 132 15.39 25.27 10.77
N SER A 133 14.57 24.31 10.37
CA SER A 133 13.68 23.64 11.31
C SER A 133 14.42 22.68 12.24
N ASP A 134 14.00 22.67 13.50
CA ASP A 134 14.48 21.73 14.51
C ASP A 134 14.21 20.28 14.04
N GLY A 135 15.19 19.42 14.25
CA GLY A 135 15.09 18.00 13.93
C GLY A 135 13.90 17.31 14.61
N ALA A 136 13.51 17.74 15.81
CA ALA A 136 12.31 17.20 16.48
C ALA A 136 11.01 17.55 15.73
N VAL A 137 10.92 18.76 15.18
CA VAL A 137 9.77 19.19 14.37
C VAL A 137 9.74 18.43 13.04
N LEU A 138 10.92 18.22 12.44
CA LEU A 138 11.05 17.40 11.23
C LEU A 138 10.66 15.94 11.46
N LEU A 139 11.01 15.34 12.60
CA LEU A 139 10.59 13.99 12.97
C LEU A 139 9.07 13.89 13.15
N GLN A 140 8.44 14.88 13.80
CA GLN A 140 6.98 14.92 13.96
C GLN A 140 6.26 15.07 12.62
N GLU A 141 6.77 15.95 11.75
CA GLU A 141 6.19 16.14 10.42
C GLU A 141 6.39 14.89 9.54
N LEU A 142 7.58 14.27 9.61
CA LEU A 142 7.82 13.00 8.93
C LEU A 142 6.85 11.91 9.43
N ALA A 143 6.66 11.79 10.75
CA ALA A 143 5.72 10.84 11.32
C ALA A 143 4.29 11.07 10.83
N ARG A 144 3.85 12.34 10.75
CA ARG A 144 2.55 12.72 10.20
C ARG A 144 2.43 12.32 8.72
N LEU A 145 3.43 12.64 7.91
CA LEU A 145 3.43 12.30 6.48
C LEU A 145 3.43 10.79 6.25
N LEU A 146 4.18 10.03 7.05
CA LEU A 146 4.18 8.56 6.99
C LEU A 146 2.84 7.97 7.43
N ASP A 147 2.22 8.50 8.49
CA ASP A 147 0.88 8.09 8.91
C ASP A 147 -0.18 8.42 7.85
N GLU A 148 -0.04 9.53 7.14
CA GLU A 148 -0.91 9.87 6.00
C GLU A 148 -0.56 9.09 4.73
N GLY A 149 0.49 8.25 4.76
CA GLY A 149 1.05 7.61 3.59
C GLY A 149 1.34 8.61 2.47
N ASN A 150 1.72 9.85 2.82
CA ASN A 150 1.88 10.97 1.90
C ASN A 150 3.27 10.90 1.26
N GLY A 151 3.34 10.92 -0.07
CA GLY A 151 4.60 10.88 -0.83
C GLY A 151 5.56 12.03 -0.50
N ALA A 152 5.06 13.14 0.07
CA ALA A 152 5.92 14.20 0.59
C ALA A 152 6.85 13.72 1.73
N ALA A 153 6.60 12.56 2.34
CA ALA A 153 7.52 11.91 3.27
C ALA A 153 8.87 11.60 2.59
N VAL A 154 8.84 11.16 1.32
CA VAL A 154 10.05 10.87 0.53
C VAL A 154 10.83 12.16 0.26
N ASP A 155 10.12 13.23 -0.12
CA ASP A 155 10.74 14.54 -0.35
C ASP A 155 11.35 15.11 0.93
N LEU A 156 10.65 15.01 2.05
CA LEU A 156 11.12 15.47 3.36
C LEU A 156 12.35 14.67 3.81
N ALA A 157 12.31 13.33 3.70
CA ALA A 157 13.42 12.45 4.04
C ALA A 157 14.67 12.73 3.17
N THR A 158 14.47 12.95 1.87
CA THR A 158 15.55 13.30 0.94
C THR A 158 16.14 14.67 1.28
N ARG A 159 15.29 15.67 1.54
CA ARG A 159 15.72 17.06 1.78
C ARG A 159 16.43 17.24 3.12
N TYR A 160 15.94 16.61 4.19
CA TYR A 160 16.40 16.84 5.56
C TYR A 160 17.13 15.64 6.17
N GLY A 161 17.52 14.65 5.37
CA GLY A 161 18.08 13.38 5.85
C GLY A 161 19.29 13.54 6.78
N MET A 162 20.13 14.55 6.58
CA MET A 162 21.26 14.82 7.50
C MET A 162 20.78 15.24 8.89
N VAL A 163 19.86 16.20 8.98
CA VAL A 163 19.31 16.70 10.26
C VAL A 163 18.52 15.60 10.98
N LEU A 164 17.77 14.80 10.22
CA LEU A 164 17.03 13.65 10.73
C LEU A 164 17.97 12.57 11.27
N ALA A 165 19.07 12.28 10.57
CA ALA A 165 20.11 11.35 11.04
C ALA A 165 20.84 11.87 12.29
N GLU A 166 21.11 13.17 12.38
CA GLU A 166 21.71 13.78 13.57
C GLU A 166 20.78 13.72 14.79
N THR A 167 19.48 13.87 14.57
CA THR A 167 18.48 13.88 15.66
C THR A 167 18.11 12.48 16.12
N LEU A 168 17.90 11.55 15.17
CA LEU A 168 17.45 10.18 15.42
C LEU A 168 18.62 9.21 15.69
N GLY A 169 19.81 9.54 15.20
CA GLY A 169 20.94 8.63 15.07
C GLY A 169 21.02 8.00 13.67
N ALA A 170 22.24 7.84 13.16
CA ALA A 170 22.49 7.40 11.78
C ALA A 170 21.96 6.00 11.46
N GLU A 171 22.14 5.03 12.37
CA GLU A 171 21.69 3.65 12.16
C GLU A 171 20.15 3.52 12.16
N PRO A 172 19.42 4.05 13.17
CA PRO A 172 17.95 4.07 13.10
C PRO A 172 17.40 4.83 11.90
N TRP A 173 18.03 5.96 11.52
CA TRP A 173 17.64 6.71 10.33
C TRP A 173 17.81 5.91 9.05
N GLN A 174 18.89 5.14 8.90
CA GLN A 174 19.10 4.33 7.71
C GLN A 174 18.00 3.27 7.52
N ALA A 175 17.51 2.68 8.62
CA ALA A 175 16.39 1.74 8.57
C ALA A 175 15.06 2.43 8.19
N VAL A 176 14.80 3.63 8.72
CA VAL A 176 13.63 4.44 8.36
C VAL A 176 13.68 4.85 6.89
N ALA A 177 14.80 5.41 6.43
CA ALA A 177 14.99 5.86 5.05
C ALA A 177 14.82 4.71 4.05
N ALA A 178 15.37 3.52 4.33
CA ALA A 178 15.17 2.35 3.48
C ALA A 178 13.68 1.95 3.35
N ALA A 179 12.94 1.98 4.45
CA ALA A 179 11.50 1.71 4.42
C ALA A 179 10.72 2.80 3.64
N ILE A 180 11.13 4.07 3.74
CA ILE A 180 10.55 5.17 2.96
C ILE A 180 10.82 5.00 1.46
N ASP A 181 12.05 4.64 1.08
CA ASP A 181 12.45 4.41 -0.32
C ASP A 181 11.72 3.19 -0.93
N GLU A 182 11.44 2.18 -0.11
CA GLU A 182 10.60 1.02 -0.45
C GLU A 182 9.09 1.34 -0.46
N TYR A 183 8.70 2.58 -0.15
CA TYR A 183 7.31 3.02 0.04
C TYR A 183 6.55 2.25 1.14
N ASP A 184 7.28 1.58 2.03
CA ASP A 184 6.75 0.91 3.21
C ASP A 184 6.60 1.90 4.37
N PHE A 185 5.63 2.82 4.23
CA PHE A 185 5.40 3.89 5.20
C PHE A 185 4.94 3.39 6.57
N ASP A 186 4.26 2.24 6.63
CA ASP A 186 3.86 1.62 7.90
C ASP A 186 5.08 1.13 8.67
N ARG A 187 6.02 0.45 8.01
CA ARG A 187 7.30 0.05 8.61
C ARG A 187 8.14 1.27 8.99
N ALA A 188 8.24 2.26 8.11
CA ALA A 188 8.98 3.49 8.39
C ALA A 188 8.44 4.20 9.65
N LEU A 189 7.12 4.36 9.76
CA LEU A 189 6.48 4.95 10.94
C LEU A 189 6.72 4.11 12.20
N GLY A 190 6.65 2.78 12.08
CA GLY A 190 6.94 1.85 13.17
C GLY A 190 8.36 2.00 13.72
N LEU A 191 9.34 2.21 12.83
CA LEU A 191 10.74 2.45 13.20
C LEU A 191 10.97 3.85 13.78
N LEU A 192 10.17 4.84 13.37
CA LEU A 192 10.29 6.23 13.82
C LEU A 192 9.67 6.47 15.21
N ARG A 193 8.56 5.79 15.53
CA ARG A 193 7.76 5.97 16.76
C ARG A 193 8.53 5.94 18.09
N PRO A 194 9.57 5.09 18.29
CA PRO A 194 10.32 5.08 19.54
C PRO A 194 11.09 6.38 19.85
N ALA A 195 11.25 7.26 18.86
CA ALA A 195 12.03 8.49 18.96
C ALA A 195 11.17 9.77 18.86
N LEU A 196 9.85 9.65 18.82
CA LEU A 196 8.89 10.76 18.89
C LEU A 196 8.50 11.05 20.34
#